data_AF-A0A2V9WYT2-F1
#
_entry.id   AF-A0A2V9WYT2-F1
#
_cell.length_a   1.000
_cell.length_b   1.000
_cell.length_c   1.000
_cell.angle_alpha   90.00
_cell.angle_beta   90.00
_cell.angle_gamma   90.00
#
_symmetry.space_group_name_H-M   'P 1'
#
loop_
_entity.id
_entity.type
_entity.pdbx_description
1 polymer ?
#
loop_
_entity_poly.entity_id
_entity_poly.type
_entity_poly.pdbx_seq_one_letter_code
_entity_poly.pdbx_strand_id
1 'polypeptide(L)'
;MKWRGIGPYRGGRVLAVSGVPGDPYTFYFGGVAGGVWRTSDGGVNWTPLFDKEHISSIGAIAVADSNPNVIYVGTGESCIRGNISYGDGMYRSTDGGKTWTHIGLNNTQHIARVLVHPRNPDLVYVAALGHAYGPNPDRGVFRSADAGKTWEKILFKDDKTGAIDLAFDPHNSNV
;
A
#
# COMPACT_ATOMS: atom_id res chain seq x y z
N MET A 1 -6.05 9.25 -29.00
CA MET A 1 -5.91 10.44 -28.13
C MET A 1 -4.79 10.15 -27.12
N LYS A 2 -3.91 11.12 -26.79
CA LYS A 2 -2.78 10.93 -25.85
C LYS A 2 -2.85 11.99 -24.76
N TRP A 3 -2.98 11.55 -23.51
CA TRP A 3 -2.96 12.45 -22.35
C TRP A 3 -1.54 12.92 -22.05
N ARG A 4 -1.40 14.13 -21.50
CA ARG A 4 -0.13 14.68 -21.00
C ARG A 4 -0.36 15.42 -19.68
N GLY A 5 0.56 15.26 -18.73
CA GLY A 5 0.57 16.07 -17.51
C GLY A 5 0.88 17.54 -17.81
N ILE A 6 0.14 18.45 -17.19
CA ILE A 6 0.36 19.90 -17.28
C ILE A 6 0.96 20.49 -16.00
N GLY A 7 1.21 19.64 -15.00
CA GLY A 7 1.78 20.03 -13.71
C GLY A 7 0.74 20.51 -12.69
N PRO A 8 1.15 20.75 -11.44
CA PRO A 8 2.54 20.65 -10.96
C PRO A 8 3.07 19.21 -10.94
N TYR A 9 4.36 19.03 -11.23
CA TYR A 9 5.00 17.70 -11.34
C TYR A 9 5.27 17.02 -9.99
N ARG A 10 5.05 17.76 -8.89
CA ARG A 10 5.15 17.31 -7.50
C ARG A 10 4.08 18.05 -6.71
N GLY A 11 3.29 17.34 -5.92
CA GLY A 11 2.29 17.96 -5.08
C GLY A 11 1.18 17.00 -4.66
N GLY A 12 0.29 17.51 -3.81
CA GLY A 12 -0.77 16.73 -3.21
C GLY A 12 -0.34 16.06 -1.88
N ARG A 13 -1.33 15.49 -1.19
CA ARG A 13 -1.14 14.80 0.08
C ARG A 13 -0.57 13.40 -0.18
N VAL A 14 0.53 13.08 0.49
CA VAL A 14 1.21 11.79 0.46
C VAL A 14 1.15 11.16 1.84
N LEU A 15 0.83 9.87 1.91
CA LEU A 15 0.81 9.09 3.16
C LEU A 15 1.67 7.84 3.11
N ALA A 16 1.91 7.30 1.91
CA ALA A 16 2.70 6.11 1.74
C ALA A 16 4.04 6.45 1.07
N VAL A 17 5.12 5.96 1.65
CA VAL A 17 6.46 6.02 1.05
C VAL A 17 7.17 4.69 1.29
N SER A 18 7.94 4.23 0.31
CA SER A 18 8.80 3.04 0.44
C SER A 18 10.06 3.22 -0.39
N GLY A 19 11.21 2.88 0.17
CA GLY A 19 12.49 2.85 -0.53
C GLY A 19 12.85 1.45 -1.02
N VAL A 20 13.97 1.35 -1.73
CA VAL A 20 14.62 0.08 -2.09
C VAL A 20 15.91 -0.08 -1.28
N PRO A 21 16.07 -1.13 -0.46
CA PRO A 21 17.30 -1.36 0.27
C PRO A 21 18.52 -1.43 -0.66
N GLY A 22 19.57 -0.66 -0.35
CA GLY A 22 20.79 -0.61 -1.14
C GLY A 22 20.75 0.31 -2.37
N ASP A 23 19.61 0.91 -2.71
CA ASP A 23 19.48 1.89 -3.79
C ASP A 23 18.90 3.21 -3.24
N PRO A 24 19.76 4.20 -2.95
CA PRO A 24 19.32 5.48 -2.38
C PRO A 24 18.57 6.38 -3.39
N TYR A 25 18.56 6.02 -4.69
CA TYR A 25 17.95 6.83 -5.73
C TYR A 25 16.55 6.34 -6.12
N THR A 26 16.22 5.09 -5.81
CA THR A 26 14.91 4.51 -6.10
C THR A 26 14.00 4.51 -4.88
N PHE A 27 12.88 5.21 -4.98
CA PHE A 27 11.82 5.18 -3.98
C PHE A 27 10.45 5.51 -4.61
N TYR A 28 9.42 5.20 -3.84
CA TYR A 28 8.03 5.25 -4.24
C TYR A 28 7.24 6.12 -3.28
N PHE A 29 6.23 6.80 -3.79
CA PHE A 29 5.20 7.40 -2.93
C PHE A 29 3.80 7.09 -3.43
N GLY A 30 2.84 7.12 -2.50
CA GLY A 30 1.42 6.95 -2.75
C GLY A 30 0.66 8.21 -2.38
N GLY A 31 -0.07 8.75 -3.36
CA GLY A 31 -0.94 9.90 -3.16
C GLY A 31 -2.32 9.49 -2.68
N VAL A 32 -2.93 10.34 -1.86
CA VAL A 32 -4.28 10.14 -1.28
C VAL A 32 -5.41 10.10 -2.31
N ALA A 33 -5.16 10.63 -3.50
CA ALA A 33 -6.01 10.49 -4.70
C ALA A 33 -5.12 10.65 -5.94
N GLY A 34 -3.89 10.13 -5.86
CA GLY A 34 -2.82 10.41 -6.82
C GLY A 34 -2.14 9.16 -7.37
N GLY A 35 -2.52 7.96 -6.91
CA GLY A 35 -1.90 6.71 -7.33
C GLY A 35 -0.47 6.55 -6.79
N VAL A 36 0.25 5.58 -7.36
CA VAL A 36 1.63 5.24 -7.02
C VAL A 36 2.58 5.90 -8.00
N TRP A 37 3.65 6.47 -7.46
CA TRP A 37 4.71 7.12 -8.22
C TRP A 37 6.06 6.53 -7.85
N ARG A 38 6.98 6.51 -8.82
CA ARG A 38 8.36 6.06 -8.64
C ARG A 38 9.34 7.11 -9.14
N THR A 39 10.44 7.24 -8.42
CA THR A 39 11.67 7.87 -8.91
C THR A 39 12.79 6.83 -8.95
N SER A 40 13.82 7.10 -9.76
CA SER A 40 15.08 6.35 -9.81
C SER A 40 16.29 7.28 -9.88
N ASP A 41 16.09 8.57 -9.61
CA ASP A 41 17.10 9.62 -9.73
C ASP A 41 17.09 10.56 -8.52
N GLY A 42 16.71 10.04 -7.36
CA GLY A 42 16.71 10.81 -6.11
C GLY A 42 15.55 11.81 -6.01
N GLY A 43 14.45 11.57 -6.72
CA GLY A 43 13.26 12.41 -6.69
C GLY A 43 13.30 13.59 -7.66
N VAL A 44 14.26 13.64 -8.59
CA VAL A 44 14.34 14.66 -9.64
C VAL A 44 13.18 14.47 -10.61
N ASN A 45 12.98 13.26 -11.13
CA ASN A 45 11.87 12.87 -11.99
C ASN A 45 10.98 11.80 -11.34
N TRP A 46 9.70 11.82 -11.72
CA TRP A 46 8.68 10.92 -11.20
C TRP A 46 7.87 10.30 -12.33
N THR A 47 7.68 8.99 -12.26
CA THR A 47 6.89 8.21 -13.21
C THR A 47 5.65 7.67 -12.51
N PRO A 48 4.43 7.93 -13.03
CA PRO A 48 3.23 7.31 -12.48
C PRO A 48 3.18 5.83 -12.84
N LEU A 49 2.83 4.99 -11.88
CA LEU A 49 2.79 3.53 -12.01
C LEU A 49 1.38 2.95 -11.91
N PHE A 50 0.38 3.76 -11.55
CA PHE A 50 -0.95 3.29 -11.16
C PHE A 50 -2.10 3.87 -11.99
N ASP A 51 -1.79 4.61 -13.07
CA ASP A 51 -2.77 5.32 -13.90
C ASP A 51 -3.76 4.40 -14.64
N LYS A 52 -3.48 3.10 -14.70
CA LYS A 52 -4.36 2.10 -15.35
C LYS A 52 -5.37 1.49 -14.39
N GLU A 53 -5.17 1.66 -13.09
CA GLU A 53 -6.04 1.09 -12.06
C GLU A 53 -7.24 1.99 -11.80
N HIS A 54 -8.34 1.39 -11.32
CA HIS A 54 -9.61 2.10 -11.11
C HIS A 54 -9.66 2.95 -9.85
N ILE A 55 -8.64 2.82 -9.00
CA ILE A 55 -8.54 3.49 -7.70
C ILE A 55 -7.26 4.31 -7.64
N SER A 56 -7.34 5.49 -7.04
CA SER A 56 -6.19 6.41 -6.94
C SER A 56 -5.80 6.73 -5.51
N SER A 57 -6.59 6.33 -4.52
CA SER A 57 -6.26 6.55 -3.12
C SER A 57 -5.29 5.49 -2.63
N ILE A 58 -4.10 5.90 -2.19
CA ILE A 58 -3.08 5.00 -1.68
C ILE A 58 -2.88 5.28 -0.18
N GLY A 59 -3.06 4.24 0.64
CA GLY A 59 -2.84 4.31 2.09
C GLY A 59 -1.50 3.72 2.51
N ALA A 60 -1.00 2.72 1.80
CA ALA A 60 0.27 2.06 2.11
C ALA A 60 1.00 1.54 0.87
N ILE A 61 2.33 1.54 0.92
CA ILE A 61 3.22 0.93 -0.07
C ILE A 61 4.29 0.17 0.70
N ALA A 62 4.58 -1.06 0.27
CA ALA A 62 5.71 -1.84 0.77
C ALA A 62 6.44 -2.49 -0.42
N VAL A 63 7.72 -2.17 -0.57
CA VAL A 63 8.64 -2.90 -1.45
C VAL A 63 9.24 -4.05 -0.64
N ALA A 64 9.30 -5.25 -1.23
CA ALA A 64 9.87 -6.40 -0.53
C ALA A 64 11.40 -6.33 -0.49
N ASP A 65 11.99 -6.36 0.71
CA ASP A 65 13.45 -6.30 0.89
C ASP A 65 14.18 -7.45 0.17
N SER A 66 13.61 -8.65 0.20
CA SER A 66 14.19 -9.83 -0.46
C SER A 66 14.11 -9.79 -1.99
N ASN A 67 13.23 -8.98 -2.58
CA ASN A 67 13.07 -8.84 -4.03
C ASN A 67 12.36 -7.52 -4.37
N PRO A 68 13.11 -6.45 -4.71
CA PRO A 68 12.53 -5.13 -5.00
C PRO A 68 11.58 -5.05 -6.20
N ASN A 69 11.49 -6.09 -7.04
CA ASN A 69 10.46 -6.15 -8.09
C ASN A 69 9.06 -6.45 -7.52
N VAL A 70 8.99 -7.00 -6.30
CA VAL A 70 7.73 -7.28 -5.61
C VAL A 70 7.32 -6.06 -4.79
N ILE A 71 6.17 -5.49 -5.15
CA ILE A 71 5.61 -4.32 -4.49
C ILE A 71 4.17 -4.61 -4.11
N TYR A 72 3.81 -4.29 -2.87
CA TYR A 72 2.44 -4.33 -2.38
C TYR A 72 1.93 -2.92 -2.15
N VAL A 73 0.67 -2.72 -2.50
CA VAL A 73 -0.04 -1.44 -2.37
C VAL A 73 -1.36 -1.69 -1.66
N GLY A 74 -1.57 -0.99 -0.56
CA GLY A 74 -2.86 -0.91 0.11
C GLY A 74 -3.57 0.37 -0.28
N THR A 75 -4.80 0.26 -0.77
CA THR A 75 -5.57 1.41 -1.24
C THR A 75 -6.42 2.01 -0.13
N GLY A 76 -6.74 3.30 -0.30
CA GLY A 76 -7.52 4.11 0.62
C GLY A 76 -6.72 4.70 1.77
N GLU A 77 -6.80 6.01 1.92
CA GLU A 77 -6.02 6.71 2.93
C GLU A 77 -6.51 6.46 4.35
N SER A 78 -5.60 6.30 5.32
CA SER A 78 -5.96 6.11 6.73
C SER A 78 -5.83 7.38 7.59
N CYS A 79 -5.31 8.48 7.02
CA CYS A 79 -5.15 9.75 7.72
C CYS A 79 -6.44 10.57 7.66
N ILE A 80 -7.37 10.26 8.56
CA ILE A 80 -8.69 10.90 8.61
C ILE A 80 -8.55 12.42 8.85
N ARG A 81 -9.15 13.19 7.94
CA ARG A 81 -9.25 14.66 7.93
C ARG A 81 -10.67 15.07 7.49
N GLY A 82 -10.90 16.36 7.23
CA GLY A 82 -12.18 16.87 6.77
C GLY A 82 -12.68 16.26 5.44
N ASN A 83 -11.78 15.70 4.62
CA ASN A 83 -12.08 14.87 3.47
C ASN A 83 -11.16 13.65 3.43
N ILE A 84 -11.72 12.50 3.08
CA ILE A 84 -10.96 11.27 2.83
C ILE A 84 -11.42 10.56 1.55
N SER A 85 -10.51 9.85 0.90
CA SER A 85 -10.82 8.96 -0.22
C SER A 85 -10.67 7.49 0.20
N TYR A 86 -11.66 6.68 -0.15
CA TYR A 86 -11.61 5.24 0.10
C TYR A 86 -10.78 4.53 -0.97
N GLY A 87 -10.40 3.31 -0.66
CA GLY A 87 -9.80 2.32 -1.54
C GLY A 87 -10.70 1.12 -1.73
N ASP A 88 -10.18 0.14 -2.44
CA ASP A 88 -10.82 -1.11 -2.84
C ASP A 88 -9.93 -2.33 -2.56
N GLY A 89 -8.96 -2.22 -1.65
CA GLY A 89 -8.18 -3.36 -1.14
C GLY A 89 -6.70 -3.34 -1.52
N MET A 90 -6.16 -4.53 -1.77
CA MET A 90 -4.72 -4.76 -1.97
C MET A 90 -4.38 -4.99 -3.43
N TYR A 91 -3.24 -4.45 -3.84
CA TYR A 91 -2.62 -4.71 -5.13
C TYR A 91 -1.20 -5.23 -4.96
N ARG A 92 -0.75 -6.02 -5.92
CA ARG A 92 0.61 -6.55 -6.00
C ARG A 92 1.18 -6.40 -7.39
N SER A 93 2.46 -6.03 -7.46
CA SER A 93 3.28 -6.09 -8.65
C SER A 93 4.45 -7.05 -8.44
N THR A 94 4.91 -7.71 -9.50
CA THR A 94 6.15 -8.52 -9.53
C THR A 94 7.17 -8.04 -10.56
N ASP A 95 6.93 -6.88 -11.16
CA ASP A 95 7.75 -6.31 -12.24
C ASP A 95 8.19 -4.87 -11.95
N GLY A 96 8.26 -4.51 -10.66
CA GLY A 96 8.66 -3.18 -10.21
C GLY A 96 7.59 -2.11 -10.40
N GLY A 97 6.31 -2.52 -10.45
CA GLY A 97 5.16 -1.64 -10.58
C GLY A 97 4.76 -1.30 -12.01
N LYS A 98 5.20 -2.08 -13.02
CA LYS A 98 4.77 -1.90 -14.42
C LYS A 98 3.37 -2.47 -14.64
N THR A 99 3.04 -3.55 -13.96
CA THR A 99 1.72 -4.17 -13.94
C THR A 99 1.31 -4.49 -12.50
N TRP A 100 0.00 -4.44 -12.25
CA TRP A 100 -0.59 -4.70 -10.95
C TRP A 100 -1.66 -5.77 -11.06
N THR A 101 -1.79 -6.57 -10.00
CA THR A 101 -2.86 -7.54 -9.81
C THR A 101 -3.59 -7.16 -8.54
N HIS A 102 -4.91 -7.03 -8.62
CA HIS A 102 -5.76 -6.89 -7.44
C HIS A 102 -5.82 -8.23 -6.70
N ILE A 103 -5.52 -8.20 -5.40
CA ILE A 103 -5.30 -9.40 -4.57
C ILE A 103 -6.21 -9.41 -3.34
N GLY A 104 -7.40 -8.81 -3.42
CA GLY A 104 -8.43 -8.96 -2.39
C GLY A 104 -8.47 -7.83 -1.35
N LEU A 105 -9.11 -8.12 -0.21
CA LEU A 105 -9.44 -7.14 0.84
C LEU A 105 -10.37 -6.00 0.37
N ASN A 106 -11.27 -6.31 -0.56
CA ASN A 106 -12.06 -5.32 -1.32
C ASN A 106 -12.86 -4.34 -0.47
N ASN A 107 -13.34 -4.81 0.69
CA ASN A 107 -14.24 -4.06 1.55
C ASN A 107 -13.54 -3.39 2.74
N THR A 108 -12.21 -3.44 2.83
CA THR A 108 -11.49 -2.78 3.95
C THR A 108 -11.57 -1.26 3.85
N GLN A 109 -11.74 -0.71 2.65
CA GLN A 109 -11.71 0.72 2.30
C GLN A 109 -10.42 1.46 2.63
N HIS A 110 -9.82 1.31 3.82
CA HIS A 110 -8.67 2.08 4.26
C HIS A 110 -7.59 1.15 4.80
N ILE A 111 -6.53 0.95 4.02
CA ILE A 111 -5.36 0.16 4.42
C ILE A 111 -4.26 1.11 4.86
N ALA A 112 -3.91 1.03 6.14
CA ALA A 112 -3.00 1.98 6.78
C ALA A 112 -1.54 1.54 6.72
N ARG A 113 -1.29 0.22 6.73
CA ARG A 113 0.06 -0.35 6.75
C ARG A 113 0.08 -1.66 6.00
N VAL A 114 1.16 -1.88 5.27
CA VAL A 114 1.52 -3.17 4.68
C VAL A 114 2.95 -3.48 5.14
N LEU A 115 3.17 -4.69 5.63
CA LEU A 115 4.50 -5.23 5.92
C LEU A 115 4.73 -6.48 5.09
N VAL A 116 5.91 -6.57 4.49
CA VAL A 116 6.37 -7.77 3.79
C VAL A 116 7.49 -8.38 4.63
N HIS A 117 7.44 -9.69 4.84
CA HIS A 117 8.48 -10.36 5.59
C HIS A 117 9.84 -10.20 4.87
N PRO A 118 10.92 -9.80 5.57
CA PRO A 118 12.16 -9.35 4.93
C PRO A 118 12.89 -10.43 4.12
N ARG A 119 12.58 -11.71 4.39
CA ARG A 119 13.18 -12.87 3.71
C ARG A 119 12.19 -13.70 2.90
N ASN A 120 10.90 -13.33 2.90
CA ASN A 120 9.87 -14.07 2.18
C ASN A 120 8.84 -13.08 1.61
N PRO A 121 8.88 -12.76 0.31
CA PRO A 121 8.00 -11.77 -0.28
C PRO A 121 6.53 -12.22 -0.34
N ASP A 122 6.25 -13.51 -0.14
CA ASP A 122 4.90 -14.06 -0.19
C ASP A 122 4.19 -14.01 1.18
N LEU A 123 4.93 -13.73 2.25
CA LEU A 123 4.40 -13.54 3.60
C LEU A 123 4.19 -12.04 3.87
N VAL A 124 2.92 -11.63 3.95
CA VAL A 124 2.53 -10.23 4.03
C VAL A 124 1.49 -10.02 5.13
N TYR A 125 1.61 -8.89 5.83
CA TYR A 125 0.70 -8.46 6.87
C TYR A 125 0.10 -7.10 6.50
N VAL A 126 -1.17 -6.92 6.80
CA VAL A 126 -1.93 -5.71 6.45
C VAL A 126 -2.66 -5.20 7.69
N ALA A 127 -2.44 -3.93 8.03
CA ALA A 127 -3.27 -3.21 9.00
C ALA A 127 -4.40 -2.50 8.25
N ALA A 128 -5.62 -2.98 8.45
CA ALA A 128 -6.81 -2.39 7.91
C ALA A 128 -7.52 -1.57 8.99
N LEU A 129 -7.66 -0.27 8.74
CA LEU A 129 -8.51 0.59 9.55
C LEU A 129 -9.98 0.15 9.41
N GLY A 130 -10.36 -0.36 8.24
CA GLY A 130 -11.75 -0.62 7.89
C GLY A 130 -12.43 0.66 7.39
N HIS A 131 -13.77 0.64 7.34
CA HIS A 131 -14.55 1.82 6.99
C HIS A 131 -14.32 2.92 8.02
N ALA A 132 -13.91 4.11 7.55
CA ALA A 132 -13.70 5.27 8.42
C ALA A 132 -15.02 5.81 8.99
N TYR A 133 -16.13 5.58 8.29
CA TYR A 133 -17.46 6.00 8.69
C TYR A 133 -18.36 4.77 8.87
N GLY A 134 -18.66 4.43 10.12
CA GLY A 134 -19.56 3.34 10.47
C GLY A 134 -18.88 2.00 10.77
N PRO A 135 -19.63 1.04 11.33
CA PRO A 135 -19.13 -0.28 11.63
C PRO A 135 -18.93 -1.10 10.35
N ASN A 136 -17.91 -1.94 10.35
CA ASN A 136 -17.60 -2.86 9.25
C ASN A 136 -16.72 -4.01 9.78
N PRO A 137 -16.98 -5.27 9.39
CA PRO A 137 -16.20 -6.41 9.88
C PRO A 137 -14.81 -6.54 9.23
N ASP A 138 -14.56 -5.91 8.09
CA ASP A 138 -13.31 -5.99 7.31
C ASP A 138 -12.26 -5.00 7.82
N ARG A 139 -11.91 -5.15 9.10
CA ARG A 139 -10.89 -4.36 9.80
C ARG A 139 -10.02 -5.22 10.70
N GLY A 140 -8.94 -4.64 11.22
CA GLY A 140 -7.96 -5.33 12.07
C GLY A 140 -6.72 -5.72 11.27
N VAL A 141 -6.09 -6.83 11.64
CA VAL A 141 -4.85 -7.30 10.99
C VAL A 141 -5.14 -8.53 10.15
N PHE A 142 -4.70 -8.48 8.90
CA PHE A 142 -4.76 -9.60 7.97
C PHE A 142 -3.35 -10.11 7.66
N ARG A 143 -3.24 -11.42 7.43
CA ARG A 143 -2.02 -12.08 6.97
C ARG A 143 -2.31 -12.87 5.71
N SER A 144 -1.37 -12.83 4.77
CA SER A 144 -1.31 -13.77 3.66
C SER A 144 0.04 -14.48 3.70
N ALA A 145 0.03 -15.79 3.46
CA ALA A 145 1.24 -16.61 3.33
C ALA A 145 1.46 -17.11 1.88
N ASP A 146 0.67 -16.60 0.94
CA ASP A 146 0.64 -17.03 -0.47
C ASP A 146 0.60 -15.84 -1.44
N ALA A 147 1.27 -14.74 -1.06
CA ALA A 147 1.41 -13.52 -1.84
C ALA A 147 0.11 -12.75 -2.11
N GLY A 148 -0.90 -12.92 -1.25
CA GLY A 148 -2.20 -12.26 -1.34
C GLY A 148 -3.26 -13.05 -2.08
N LYS A 149 -3.02 -14.33 -2.42
CA LYS A 149 -4.08 -15.17 -3.03
C LYS A 149 -5.17 -15.47 -2.01
N THR A 150 -4.80 -15.66 -0.74
CA THR A 150 -5.71 -15.81 0.38
C THR A 150 -5.31 -14.92 1.54
N TRP A 151 -6.31 -14.55 2.36
CA TRP A 151 -6.14 -13.69 3.53
C TRP A 151 -6.79 -14.31 4.75
N GLU A 152 -6.03 -14.32 5.85
CA GLU A 152 -6.49 -14.72 7.16
C GLU A 152 -6.55 -13.49 8.06
N LYS A 153 -7.67 -13.30 8.77
CA LYS A 153 -7.81 -12.25 9.77
C LYS A 153 -7.22 -12.74 11.10
N ILE A 154 -6.03 -12.26 11.43
CA ILE A 154 -5.24 -12.72 12.58
C ILE A 154 -5.41 -11.85 13.84
N LEU A 155 -5.96 -10.64 13.70
CA LEU A 155 -6.35 -9.81 14.83
C LEU A 155 -7.68 -9.10 14.53
N PHE A 156 -8.68 -9.35 15.38
CA PHE A 156 -9.98 -8.72 15.29
C PHE A 156 -10.53 -8.49 16.70
N LYS A 157 -10.92 -7.25 16.99
CA LYS A 157 -11.51 -6.89 18.29
C LYS A 157 -13.03 -6.82 18.19
N ASP A 158 -13.53 -6.03 17.25
CA ASP A 158 -14.94 -5.82 16.94
C ASP A 158 -15.08 -5.09 15.58
N ASP A 159 -16.31 -4.79 15.17
CA ASP A 159 -16.63 -4.12 13.91
C ASP A 159 -16.42 -2.59 13.95
N LYS A 160 -15.82 -2.04 15.00
CA LYS A 160 -15.55 -0.60 15.19
C LYS A 160 -14.08 -0.28 15.40
N THR A 161 -13.25 -1.27 15.71
CA THR A 161 -11.83 -1.12 16.04
C THR A 161 -10.94 -1.60 14.89
N GLY A 162 -10.25 -0.67 14.22
CA GLY A 162 -9.30 -0.96 13.15
C GLY A 162 -7.84 -1.04 13.62
N ALA A 163 -6.95 -1.50 12.73
CA ALA A 163 -5.51 -1.45 12.93
C ALA A 163 -4.90 -0.41 11.98
N ILE A 164 -3.95 0.40 12.48
CA ILE A 164 -3.33 1.47 11.68
C ILE A 164 -1.83 1.31 11.45
N ASP A 165 -1.16 0.46 12.21
CA ASP A 165 0.28 0.29 12.10
C ASP A 165 0.70 -1.11 12.53
N LEU A 166 1.86 -1.52 12.02
CA LEU A 166 2.55 -2.77 12.29
C LEU A 166 4.05 -2.51 12.12
N ALA A 167 4.85 -3.18 12.94
CA ALA A 167 6.28 -3.31 12.77
C ALA A 167 6.69 -4.75 13.11
N PHE A 168 7.74 -5.25 12.44
CA PHE A 168 8.46 -6.42 12.92
C PHE A 168 9.43 -5.99 14.02
N ASP A 169 9.72 -6.90 14.95
CA ASP A 169 10.93 -6.75 15.77
C ASP A 169 12.16 -6.75 14.84
N PRO A 170 13.01 -5.68 14.86
CA PRO A 170 14.18 -5.58 13.99
C PRO A 170 15.23 -6.69 14.24
N HIS A 171 15.19 -7.34 15.39
CA HIS A 171 16.07 -8.46 15.74
C HIS A 171 15.41 -9.82 15.47
N ASN A 172 14.09 -9.87 15.25
CA ASN A 172 13.37 -11.12 15.04
C ASN A 172 12.07 -10.93 14.23
N SER A 173 12.14 -11.12 12.91
CA SER A 173 10.98 -10.98 12.02
C SER A 173 9.88 -12.05 12.17
N ASN A 174 10.02 -13.00 13.10
CA ASN A 174 8.99 -13.98 13.44
C ASN A 174 8.07 -13.53 14.59
N VAL A 175 8.34 -12.35 15.18
CA VAL A 175 7.62 -11.79 16.34
C VAL A 175 7.12 -10.39 16.00
#